data_AF-A0AAV2BEU3-F1
#
_entry.id   AF-A0AAV2BEU3-F1
#
_cell.length_a   1.000
_cell.length_b   1.000
_cell.length_c   1.000
_cell.angle_alpha   90.00
_cell.angle_beta   90.00
_cell.angle_gamma   90.00
#
_symmetry.space_group_name_H-M   'P 1'
#
loop_
_entity.id
_entity.type
_entity.pdbx_description
1 polymer ?
#
loop_
_entity_poly.entity_id
_entity_poly.type
_entity_poly.pdbx_seq_one_letter_code
_entity_poly.pdbx_strand_id
1 'polypeptide(L)'
;MDFRYFAAHDYDNNKKLDGLELYTALGHDSRHDNESHAEDHSTPEDIEKQVDDIFEEHDANNDGFLNYKEFLSVQRTYPDLTEDKKGDDRKLADRDL
;
A
#
# COMPACT_ATOMS: atom_id res chain seq x y z
N MET A 1 5.44 -12.26 -1.86
CA MET A 1 6.10 -11.81 -0.62
C MET A 1 7.48 -11.29 -0.97
N ASP A 2 7.56 -10.00 -1.30
CA ASP A 2 8.80 -9.36 -1.75
C ASP A 2 9.32 -8.41 -0.67
N PHE A 3 10.44 -8.79 -0.02
CA PHE A 3 11.22 -7.90 0.85
C PHE A 3 11.64 -6.60 0.13
N ARG A 4 11.58 -6.60 -1.20
CA ARG A 4 11.86 -5.45 -2.07
C ARG A 4 10.93 -4.26 -1.80
N TYR A 5 9.65 -4.48 -1.51
CA TYR A 5 8.72 -3.37 -1.24
C TYR A 5 9.09 -2.65 0.07
N PHE A 6 9.35 -3.45 1.10
CA PHE A 6 9.81 -2.95 2.40
C PHE A 6 11.15 -2.21 2.28
N ALA A 7 12.13 -2.83 1.63
CA ALA A 7 13.45 -2.24 1.46
C ALA A 7 13.49 -1.05 0.48
N ALA A 8 12.53 -0.94 -0.45
CA ALA A 8 12.45 0.19 -1.36
C ALA A 8 11.95 1.47 -0.69
N HIS A 9 11.20 1.34 0.40
CA HIS A 9 10.58 2.46 1.12
C HIS A 9 11.19 2.73 2.50
N ASP A 10 12.13 1.90 2.97
CA ASP A 10 12.98 2.14 4.14
C ASP A 10 14.11 3.12 3.77
N TYR A 11 13.82 4.42 3.82
CA TYR A 11 14.71 5.49 3.33
C TYR A 11 15.88 5.74 4.30
N ASP A 12 15.65 5.58 5.60
CA ASP A 12 16.66 5.80 6.63
C ASP A 12 17.44 4.51 6.99
N ASN A 13 17.08 3.37 6.39
CA ASN A 13 17.68 2.04 6.59
C ASN A 13 17.58 1.54 8.04
N ASN A 14 16.53 1.94 8.76
CA ASN A 14 16.30 1.52 10.14
C ASN A 14 15.61 0.14 10.23
N LYS A 15 15.22 -0.46 9.08
CA LYS A 15 14.47 -1.73 8.96
C LYS A 15 13.09 -1.68 9.62
N LYS A 16 12.46 -0.53 9.56
CA LYS A 16 11.08 -0.25 9.93
C LYS A 16 10.52 0.74 8.91
N LEU A 17 9.19 0.89 8.89
CA LEU A 17 8.52 1.90 8.08
C LEU A 17 7.81 2.88 9.01
N ASP A 18 8.12 4.16 8.92
CA ASP A 18 7.33 5.20 9.56
C ASP A 18 6.11 5.61 8.71
N GLY A 19 5.22 6.40 9.30
CA GLY A 19 3.99 6.82 8.64
C GLY A 19 4.21 7.60 7.34
N LEU A 20 5.28 8.41 7.24
CA LEU A 20 5.62 9.14 6.01
C LEU A 20 6.19 8.22 4.94
N GLU A 21 6.98 7.22 5.32
CA GLU A 21 7.49 6.20 4.41
C GLU A 21 6.33 5.38 3.82
N LEU A 22 5.39 4.96 4.68
CA LEU A 22 4.19 4.24 4.26
C LEU A 22 3.25 5.10 3.40
N TYR A 23 3.03 6.36 3.80
CA TYR A 23 2.27 7.35 3.04
C TYR A 23 2.84 7.54 1.63
N THR A 24 4.16 7.67 1.55
CA THR A 24 4.86 7.83 0.28
C THR A 24 4.72 6.58 -0.57
N ALA A 25 4.88 5.39 0.02
CA ALA A 25 4.73 4.12 -0.68
C ALA A 25 3.34 3.96 -1.31
N LEU A 26 2.30 4.30 -0.53
CA LEU A 26 0.91 4.30 -0.98
C LEU A 26 0.61 5.31 -2.09
N GLY A 27 1.19 6.51 -2.01
CA GLY A 27 0.97 7.56 -3.00
C GLY A 27 1.83 7.45 -4.26
N HIS A 28 2.86 6.60 -4.28
CA HIS A 28 3.78 6.49 -5.42
C HIS A 28 3.25 5.57 -6.53
N ASP A 29 2.41 4.58 -6.21
CA ASP A 29 1.75 3.70 -7.18
C ASP A 29 0.80 4.48 -8.12
N SER A 30 0.27 5.62 -7.66
CA SER A 30 -0.66 6.46 -8.42
C SER A 30 -0.01 7.36 -9.47
N ARG A 31 1.34 7.46 -9.52
CA ARG A 31 2.03 8.50 -10.32
C ARG A 31 2.91 7.98 -11.45
N HIS A 32 3.05 6.67 -11.61
CA HIS A 32 4.08 6.11 -12.50
C HIS A 32 3.58 5.19 -13.63
N ASP A 33 2.32 5.31 -14.05
CA ASP A 33 1.90 4.77 -15.35
C ASP A 33 1.23 5.86 -16.20
N ASN A 34 2.03 6.37 -17.14
CA ASN A 34 1.54 7.13 -18.27
C ASN A 34 0.74 6.18 -19.14
N GLU A 35 -0.54 6.50 -19.32
CA GLU A 35 -1.44 5.92 -20.32
C GLU A 35 -2.06 4.55 -19.97
N SER A 36 -3.30 4.62 -19.46
CA SER A 36 -4.33 3.56 -19.50
C SER A 36 -4.36 2.57 -18.34
N HIS A 37 -5.08 2.90 -17.25
CA HIS A 37 -6.27 2.16 -16.78
C HIS A 37 -6.75 2.71 -15.42
N ALA A 38 -8.03 3.10 -15.40
CA ALA A 38 -8.97 3.09 -14.27
C ALA A 38 -8.54 3.70 -12.92
N GLU A 39 -9.00 4.94 -12.71
CA GLU A 39 -9.62 5.42 -11.46
C GLU A 39 -9.16 4.79 -10.14
N ASP A 40 -8.00 5.22 -9.65
CA ASP A 40 -7.69 5.18 -8.22
C ASP A 40 -7.33 6.60 -7.79
N HIS A 41 -8.37 7.44 -7.69
CA HIS A 41 -8.26 8.77 -7.10
C HIS A 41 -8.16 8.61 -5.57
N SER A 42 -7.15 7.90 -5.08
CA SER A 42 -6.80 7.95 -3.67
C SER A 42 -6.33 9.37 -3.37
N THR A 43 -7.16 10.15 -2.68
CA THR A 43 -6.81 11.51 -2.29
C THR A 43 -5.71 11.45 -1.23
N PRO A 44 -4.92 12.52 -1.04
CA PRO A 44 -4.00 12.62 0.09
C PRO A 44 -4.66 12.26 1.43
N GLU A 45 -5.92 12.66 1.60
CA GLU A 45 -6.73 12.41 2.79
C GLU A 45 -7.08 10.92 2.96
N ASP A 46 -7.40 10.22 1.87
CA ASP A 46 -7.66 8.77 1.91
C ASP A 46 -6.40 7.98 2.28
N ILE A 47 -5.24 8.38 1.74
CA ILE A 47 -3.95 7.77 2.05
C ILE A 47 -3.58 8.03 3.51
N GLU A 48 -3.75 9.26 4.01
CA GLU A 48 -3.54 9.59 5.43
C GLU A 48 -4.40 8.70 6.32
N LYS A 49 -5.70 8.59 6.02
CA LYS A 49 -6.60 7.74 6.79
C LYS A 49 -6.18 6.27 6.74
N GLN A 50 -5.75 5.77 5.59
CA GLN A 50 -5.29 4.39 5.46
C GLN A 50 -4.01 4.13 6.27
N VAL A 51 -3.09 5.10 6.31
CA VAL A 51 -1.91 5.03 7.18
C VAL A 51 -2.33 4.99 8.64
N ASP A 52 -3.22 5.88 9.08
CA ASP A 52 -3.70 5.91 10.46
C ASP A 52 -4.38 4.58 10.87
N ASP A 53 -5.26 4.04 10.02
CA ASP A 53 -5.95 2.77 10.25
C ASP A 53 -4.94 1.60 10.39
N ILE A 54 -3.89 1.58 9.56
CA ILE A 54 -2.83 0.56 9.61
C ILE A 54 -2.07 0.64 10.93
N PHE A 55 -1.68 1.84 11.36
CA PHE A 55 -0.94 2.02 12.61
C PHE A 55 -1.79 1.66 13.82
N GLU A 56 -3.07 2.04 13.85
CA GLU A 56 -3.98 1.71 14.96
C GLU A 56 -4.12 0.18 15.16
N GLU A 57 -4.18 -0.59 14.08
CA GLU A 57 -4.39 -2.04 14.15
C GLU A 57 -3.09 -2.84 14.29
N HIS A 58 -1.99 -2.37 13.68
CA HIS A 58 -0.78 -3.17 13.50
C HIS A 58 0.46 -2.67 14.26
N ASP A 59 0.49 -1.42 14.74
CA ASP A 59 1.55 -0.93 15.63
C ASP A 59 1.30 -1.41 17.08
N ALA A 60 1.61 -2.68 17.33
CA ALA A 60 1.33 -3.32 18.61
C ALA A 60 2.12 -2.72 19.79
N ASN A 61 3.31 -2.18 19.54
CA ASN A 61 4.16 -1.54 20.55
C ASN A 61 3.99 -0.02 20.60
N ASN A 62 3.19 0.58 19.71
CA ASN A 62 2.91 2.01 19.63
C ASN A 62 4.20 2.84 19.59
N ASP A 63 5.22 2.34 18.87
CA ASP A 63 6.49 3.06 18.75
C ASP A 63 6.52 4.04 17.57
N GLY A 64 5.45 4.08 16.77
CA GLY A 64 5.32 4.94 15.60
C GLY A 64 6.05 4.37 14.38
N PHE A 65 6.45 3.10 14.41
CA PHE A 65 7.10 2.41 13.29
C PHE A 65 6.54 1.01 13.10
N LEU A 66 6.37 0.59 11.85
CA LEU A 66 6.05 -0.79 11.52
C LEU A 66 7.34 -1.55 11.25
N ASN A 67 7.72 -2.44 12.17
CA ASN A 67 8.80 -3.36 11.91
C ASN A 67 8.36 -4.45 10.91
N TYR A 68 9.33 -5.19 10.35
CA TYR A 68 9.03 -6.24 9.36
C TYR A 68 7.97 -7.26 9.83
N LYS A 69 7.93 -7.59 11.12
CA LYS A 69 6.95 -8.55 11.64
C LYS A 69 5.54 -7.97 11.70
N GLU A 70 5.41 -6.69 12.06
CA GLU A 70 4.13 -5.97 12.03
C GLU A 70 3.67 -5.75 10.59
N PHE A 71 4.59 -5.36 9.69
CA PHE A 71 4.32 -5.21 8.26
C PHE A 71 3.76 -6.50 7.62
N LEU A 72 4.23 -7.67 8.04
CA LEU A 72 3.64 -8.95 7.58
C LEU A 72 2.18 -9.13 7.99
N SER A 73 1.76 -8.52 9.11
CA SER A 73 0.36 -8.52 9.53
C SER A 73 -0.45 -7.56 8.67
N VAL A 74 0.09 -6.36 8.41
CA VAL A 74 -0.49 -5.38 7.49
C VAL A 74 -0.73 -6.00 6.12
N GLN A 75 0.28 -6.66 5.53
CA GLN A 75 0.16 -7.29 4.22
C GLN A 75 -0.88 -8.42 4.15
N ARG A 76 -1.20 -9.05 5.29
CA ARG A 76 -2.27 -10.06 5.33
C ARG A 76 -3.66 -9.44 5.37
N THR A 77 -3.80 -8.30 6.03
CA THR A 77 -5.06 -7.54 6.10
C THR A 77 -5.30 -6.78 4.80
N TYR A 78 -4.23 -6.24 4.22
CA TYR A 78 -4.24 -5.42 3.02
C TYR A 78 -3.28 -5.99 1.96
N PRO A 79 -3.66 -7.09 1.29
CA PRO A 79 -2.82 -7.69 0.23
C PRO A 79 -2.56 -6.71 -0.93
N ASP A 80 -3.54 -5.86 -1.24
CA ASP A 80 -3.48 -4.84 -2.30
C ASP A 80 -2.40 -3.76 -2.07
N LEU A 81 -1.86 -3.61 -0.85
CA LEU A 81 -0.75 -2.69 -0.57
C LEU A 81 0.57 -3.09 -1.24
N THR A 82 0.70 -4.36 -1.62
CA THR A 82 1.99 -4.95 -2.01
C THR A 82 1.93 -5.83 -3.25
N GLU A 83 0.72 -6.11 -3.74
CA GLU A 83 0.53 -6.80 -5.00
C GLU A 83 0.37 -5.75 -6.10
N ASP A 84 1.35 -5.69 -7.01
CA ASP A 84 1.12 -5.21 -8.37
C ASP A 84 -0.23 -5.80 -8.82
N LYS A 85 -1.22 -4.94 -9.06
CA LYS A 85 -2.55 -5.34 -9.54
C LYS A 85 -2.36 -6.18 -10.81
N LYS A 86 -2.29 -7.50 -10.66
CA LYS A 86 -2.29 -8.41 -11.79
C LYS A 86 -3.73 -8.38 -12.30
N GLY A 87 -3.97 -7.50 -13.27
CA GLY A 87 -5.26 -7.22 -13.88
C GLY A 87 -6.10 -8.49 -13.97
N ASP A 88 -7.08 -8.58 -13.08
CA ASP A 88 -8.09 -9.62 -13.16
C ASP A 88 -9.17 -9.06 -14.08
N ASP A 89 -8.90 -9.15 -15.39
CA ASP A 89 -9.80 -8.82 -16.49
C ASP A 89 -10.99 -9.81 -16.52
N ARG A 90 -11.73 -9.97 -15.43
CA ARG A 90 -12.95 -10.76 -15.42
C ARG A 90 -14.12 -9.94 -15.94
N LYS A 91 -14.10 -9.81 -17.28
CA LYS A 91 -15.22 -9.66 -18.22
C LYS A 91 -16.29 -8.59 -17.92
N LEU A 92 -16.17 -7.47 -18.63
CA LEU A 92 -17.32 -6.83 -19.26
C LEU A 92 -17.76 -7.66 -20.49
N ALA A 93 -18.69 -8.56 -20.28
CA ALA A 93 -19.70 -8.99 -21.26
C ALA A 93 -20.92 -9.31 -20.36
N ASP A 94 -22.01 -8.56 -20.41
CA ASP A 94 -22.87 -8.46 -21.57
C ASP A 94 -23.31 -7.02 -21.85
N ARG A 95 -22.96 -6.57 -23.05
CA ARG A 95 -23.67 -5.51 -23.75
C ARG A 95 -24.59 -6.22 -24.75
N ASP A 96 -25.83 -5.76 -24.80
CA ASP A 96 -26.82 -5.99 -25.86
C ASP A 96 -27.58 -7.32 -25.89
N LEU A 97 -28.79 -7.29 -25.32
CA LEU A 97 -30.03 -7.56 -26.09
C LEU A 97 -31.20 -6.70 -25.61
#